data_AF-A0A7V2NMQ1-F1
#
_entry.id   AF-A0A7V2NMQ1-F1
#
_cell.length_a   1.000
_cell.length_b   1.000
_cell.length_c   1.000
_cell.angle_alpha   90.00
_cell.angle_beta   90.00
_cell.angle_gamma   90.00
#
_symmetry.space_group_name_H-M   'P 1'
#
loop_
_entity.id
_entity.type
_entity.pdbx_description
1 polymer ?
#
loop_
_entity_poly.entity_id
_entity_poly.type
_entity_poly.pdbx_seq_one_letter_code
_entity_poly.pdbx_strand_id
1 'polypeptide(L)'
;FATSLPELTTAVSAGRLGVPNLSAGDLFGSGIYNLAILAALDLIYYRRKMLKSVTLGHVVSGGLAIVMTAAAAIFIILRSDYSIAWISWSSLILLLIYIDGIWLVKRNEEAISKKRLESRTKKAEVKVSAFLLERPWWQLGLGMTAAALAIFIAAPLMITAANKISLATGLKETFFGTLLIAFVTSLPELAVSVTAVRLGAFDLVVGNIFGSNSFNMATLVVLDIFYTKGSIFAVISPINAITGLFIILITTLALMGLVFHSEKRYLFVEPDAVLILILCGLAMFLVWRF
;
A
#
# COMPACT_ATOMS: atom_id res chain seq x y z
N PHE A 1 7.93 3.54 -2.99
CA PHE A 1 9.10 2.63 -2.92
C PHE A 1 9.80 2.70 -1.57
N ALA A 2 10.34 3.85 -1.14
CA ALA A 2 11.11 3.92 0.12
C ALA A 2 10.27 3.62 1.37
N THR A 3 8.99 3.98 1.38
CA THR A 3 8.07 3.70 2.50
C THR A 3 7.71 2.23 2.59
N SER A 4 7.57 1.55 1.44
CA SER A 4 7.19 0.13 1.33
C SER A 4 8.37 -0.84 1.41
N LEU A 5 9.52 -0.35 1.90
CA LEU A 5 10.70 -1.18 2.13
C LEU A 5 10.46 -2.25 3.21
N PRO A 6 9.75 -1.98 4.32
CA PRO A 6 9.39 -3.01 5.28
C PRO A 6 8.67 -4.19 4.64
N GLU A 7 7.63 -3.94 3.83
CA GLU A 7 6.86 -4.97 3.11
C GLU A 7 7.72 -5.79 2.15
N LEU A 8 8.66 -5.14 1.47
CA LEU A 8 9.62 -5.84 0.61
C LEU A 8 10.50 -6.78 1.45
N THR A 9 11.02 -6.30 2.57
CA THR A 9 11.92 -7.09 3.42
C THR A 9 11.22 -8.21 4.18
N THR A 10 9.95 -8.01 4.57
CA THR A 10 9.11 -9.06 5.15
C THR A 10 8.79 -10.13 4.11
N ALA A 11 8.53 -9.76 2.86
CA ALA A 11 8.33 -10.72 1.76
C ALA A 11 9.55 -11.60 1.50
N VAL A 12 10.75 -11.00 1.43
CA VAL A 12 12.01 -11.76 1.31
C VAL A 12 12.18 -12.72 2.50
N SER A 13 11.95 -12.22 3.72
CA SER A 13 12.15 -13.00 4.95
C SER A 13 11.15 -14.16 5.07
N ALA A 14 9.88 -13.90 4.80
CA ALA A 14 8.81 -14.90 4.86
C ALA A 14 8.95 -15.97 3.77
N GLY A 15 9.36 -15.58 2.55
CA GLY A 15 9.66 -16.52 1.47
C GLY A 15 10.77 -17.49 1.87
N ARG A 16 11.88 -16.99 2.40
CA ARG A 16 13.02 -17.80 2.87
C ARG A 16 12.65 -18.70 4.07
N LEU A 17 11.84 -18.19 5.00
CA LEU A 17 11.38 -18.95 6.16
C LEU A 17 10.26 -19.93 5.83
N GLY A 18 9.69 -19.88 4.62
CA GLY A 18 8.63 -20.79 4.18
C GLY A 18 7.27 -20.53 4.82
N VAL A 19 7.00 -19.28 5.23
CA VAL A 19 5.75 -18.82 5.86
C VAL A 19 5.05 -17.77 5.01
N PRO A 20 4.69 -18.08 3.74
CA PRO A 20 4.19 -17.08 2.79
C PRO A 20 2.86 -16.45 3.22
N ASN A 21 2.06 -17.10 4.07
CA ASN A 21 0.80 -16.56 4.56
C ASN A 21 0.98 -15.35 5.48
N LEU A 22 2.08 -15.28 6.26
CA LEU A 22 2.41 -14.09 7.05
C LEU A 22 2.66 -12.88 6.16
N SER A 23 3.47 -13.04 5.09
CA SER A 23 3.77 -11.93 4.19
C SER A 23 2.60 -11.58 3.27
N ALA A 24 1.83 -12.56 2.77
CA ALA A 24 0.61 -12.25 2.04
C ALA A 24 -0.36 -11.45 2.92
N GLY A 25 -0.56 -11.88 4.17
CA GLY A 25 -1.34 -11.12 5.15
C GLY A 25 -0.83 -9.70 5.34
N ASP A 26 0.48 -9.51 5.52
CA ASP A 26 1.13 -8.20 5.60
C ASP A 26 0.82 -7.32 4.38
N LEU A 27 1.03 -7.82 3.15
CA LEU A 27 0.83 -7.04 1.93
C LEU A 27 -0.62 -6.58 1.71
N PHE A 28 -1.60 -7.46 1.96
CA PHE A 28 -3.02 -7.10 1.86
C PHE A 28 -3.46 -6.25 3.05
N GLY A 29 -2.99 -6.55 4.27
CA GLY A 29 -3.27 -5.77 5.47
C GLY A 29 -2.75 -4.35 5.37
N SER A 30 -1.53 -4.14 4.88
CA SER A 30 -0.97 -2.80 4.66
C SER A 30 -1.79 -2.02 3.64
N GLY A 31 -2.39 -2.70 2.67
CA GLY A 31 -3.37 -2.08 1.77
C GLY A 31 -4.58 -1.48 2.50
N ILE A 32 -5.11 -2.19 3.50
CA ILE A 32 -6.19 -1.69 4.37
C ILE A 32 -5.71 -0.55 5.26
N TYR A 33 -4.55 -0.69 5.91
CA TYR A 33 -4.00 0.36 6.77
C TYR A 33 -3.71 1.64 6.00
N ASN A 34 -3.14 1.54 4.79
CA ASN A 34 -2.92 2.69 3.91
C ASN A 34 -4.22 3.42 3.57
N LEU A 35 -5.30 2.69 3.28
CA LEU A 35 -6.61 3.30 3.01
C LEU A 35 -7.26 3.86 4.30
N ALA A 36 -7.04 3.23 5.44
CA ALA A 36 -7.46 3.77 6.74
C ALA A 36 -6.71 5.06 7.09
N ILE A 37 -5.41 5.15 6.77
CA ILE A 37 -4.61 6.37 6.91
C ILE A 37 -5.20 7.48 6.04
N LEU A 38 -5.54 7.18 4.78
CA LEU A 38 -6.17 8.15 3.87
C LEU A 38 -7.47 8.69 4.46
N ALA A 39 -8.37 7.79 4.89
CA ALA A 39 -9.67 8.17 5.44
C ALA A 39 -9.55 8.93 6.78
N ALA A 40 -8.63 8.52 7.66
CA ALA A 40 -8.38 9.20 8.92
C ALA A 40 -7.83 10.61 8.69
N LEU A 41 -6.91 10.78 7.72
CA LEU A 41 -6.37 12.10 7.39
C LEU A 41 -7.41 13.01 6.75
N ASP A 42 -8.29 12.49 5.88
CA ASP A 42 -9.40 13.27 5.31
C ASP A 42 -10.33 13.76 6.43
N LEU A 43 -10.70 12.87 7.37
CA LEU A 43 -11.54 13.20 8.51
C LEU A 43 -10.90 14.23 9.46
N ILE A 44 -9.63 14.07 9.80
CA ILE A 44 -8.91 15.00 10.71
C ILE A 44 -8.74 16.37 10.04
N TYR A 45 -8.44 16.39 8.74
CA TYR A 45 -8.20 17.61 7.97
C TYR A 45 -9.43 18.03 7.12
N TYR A 46 -10.65 17.65 7.54
CA TYR A 46 -11.91 17.90 6.81
C TYR A 46 -12.12 19.36 6.39
N ARG A 47 -11.57 20.31 7.17
CA ARG A 47 -11.62 21.75 6.89
C ARG A 47 -10.81 22.16 5.66
N ARG A 48 -9.78 21.40 5.30
CA ARG A 48 -8.93 21.65 4.12
C ARG A 48 -9.41 20.94 2.85
N LYS A 49 -10.52 20.17 2.93
CA LYS A 49 -11.11 19.42 1.80
C LYS A 49 -10.02 18.62 1.06
N MET A 50 -9.27 17.80 1.79
CA MET A 50 -8.05 17.16 1.30
C MET A 50 -8.30 16.42 -0.02
N LEU A 51 -9.25 15.48 -0.08
CA LEU A 51 -9.53 14.75 -1.32
C LEU A 51 -10.00 15.63 -2.48
N LYS A 52 -10.65 16.77 -2.22
CA LYS A 52 -11.08 17.73 -3.27
C LYS A 52 -9.94 18.62 -3.78
N SER A 53 -8.84 18.70 -3.05
CA SER A 53 -7.66 19.47 -3.43
C SER A 53 -6.65 18.66 -4.25
N VAL A 54 -6.91 17.37 -4.41
CA VAL A 54 -6.05 16.41 -5.10
C VAL A 54 -6.41 16.39 -6.58
N THR A 55 -5.38 16.33 -7.41
CA THR A 55 -5.54 16.24 -8.85
C THR A 55 -6.13 14.90 -9.28
N LEU A 56 -7.00 14.93 -10.29
CA LEU A 56 -7.53 13.72 -10.93
C LEU A 56 -6.43 12.83 -11.55
N GLY A 57 -5.16 13.28 -11.59
CA GLY A 57 -4.03 12.49 -12.08
C GLY A 57 -3.79 11.21 -11.29
N HIS A 58 -4.14 11.19 -9.99
CA HIS A 58 -3.98 10.01 -9.15
C HIS A 58 -5.09 8.96 -9.34
N VAL A 59 -6.11 9.23 -10.16
CA VAL A 59 -7.13 8.23 -10.52
C VAL A 59 -6.51 7.04 -11.24
N VAL A 60 -5.51 7.27 -12.10
CA VAL A 60 -4.80 6.18 -12.79
C VAL A 60 -3.99 5.34 -11.80
N SER A 61 -3.36 5.96 -10.80
CA SER A 61 -2.64 5.26 -9.73
C SER A 61 -3.57 4.38 -8.89
N GLY A 62 -4.73 4.90 -8.48
CA GLY A 62 -5.73 4.11 -7.75
C GLY A 62 -6.35 3.00 -8.61
N GLY A 63 -6.57 3.27 -9.91
CA GLY A 63 -7.00 2.26 -10.87
C GLY A 63 -5.98 1.12 -11.01
N LEU A 64 -4.68 1.44 -11.09
CA LEU A 64 -3.62 0.44 -11.08
C LEU A 64 -3.63 -0.39 -9.80
N ALA A 65 -3.80 0.23 -8.63
CA ALA A 65 -3.92 -0.50 -7.37
C ALA A 65 -5.09 -1.50 -7.42
N ILE A 66 -6.27 -1.09 -7.92
CA ILE A 66 -7.43 -1.98 -8.09
C ILE A 66 -7.10 -3.15 -9.02
N VAL A 67 -6.52 -2.88 -10.20
CA VAL A 67 -6.19 -3.93 -11.18
C VAL A 67 -5.18 -4.92 -10.59
N MET A 68 -4.14 -4.42 -9.92
CA MET A 68 -3.12 -5.25 -9.27
C MET A 68 -3.72 -6.12 -8.17
N THR A 69 -4.55 -5.54 -7.30
CA THR A 69 -5.20 -6.29 -6.22
C THR A 69 -6.20 -7.32 -6.76
N ALA A 70 -6.94 -6.99 -7.82
CA ALA A 70 -7.87 -7.90 -8.47
C ALA A 70 -7.13 -9.09 -9.11
N ALA A 71 -6.04 -8.82 -9.85
CA ALA A 71 -5.20 -9.87 -10.43
C ALA A 71 -4.64 -10.80 -9.34
N ALA A 72 -4.07 -10.23 -8.27
CA ALA A 72 -3.56 -11.01 -7.13
C ALA A 72 -4.66 -11.86 -6.47
N ALA A 73 -5.84 -11.30 -6.21
CA ALA A 73 -6.97 -12.02 -5.63
C ALA A 73 -7.46 -13.16 -6.54
N ILE A 74 -7.58 -12.92 -7.85
CA ILE A 74 -7.95 -13.95 -8.83
C ILE A 74 -6.92 -15.08 -8.84
N PHE A 75 -5.62 -14.77 -8.86
CA PHE A 75 -4.57 -15.80 -8.85
C PHE A 75 -4.56 -16.64 -7.58
N ILE A 76 -4.84 -16.04 -6.42
CA ILE A 76 -5.01 -16.76 -5.15
C ILE A 76 -6.23 -17.68 -5.20
N ILE A 77 -7.36 -17.21 -5.75
CA ILE A 77 -8.61 -18.01 -5.84
C ILE A 77 -8.45 -19.17 -6.81
N LEU A 78 -7.81 -18.95 -7.96
CA LEU A 78 -7.56 -19.99 -8.96
C LEU A 78 -6.58 -21.06 -8.46
N ARG A 79 -5.83 -20.78 -7.39
CA ARG A 79 -4.83 -21.69 -6.79
C ARG A 79 -3.90 -22.31 -7.83
N SER A 80 -3.40 -21.49 -8.75
CA SER A 80 -2.55 -21.97 -9.84
C SER A 80 -1.26 -22.59 -9.30
N ASP A 81 -1.03 -23.85 -9.67
CA ASP A 81 0.15 -24.65 -9.31
C ASP A 81 1.23 -24.65 -10.39
N TYR A 82 0.95 -24.08 -11.57
CA TYR A 82 1.91 -23.99 -12.66
C TYR A 82 3.04 -23.00 -12.34
N SER A 83 4.26 -23.52 -12.29
CA SER A 83 5.50 -22.74 -12.09
C SER A 83 6.54 -23.04 -13.17
N ILE A 84 7.38 -22.04 -13.47
CA ILE A 84 8.61 -22.19 -14.25
C ILE A 84 9.76 -22.25 -13.23
N ALA A 85 10.45 -23.38 -13.16
CA ALA A 85 11.35 -23.73 -12.06
C ALA A 85 10.62 -23.73 -10.70
N TRP A 86 10.60 -22.60 -9.98
CA TRP A 86 9.78 -22.41 -8.76
C TRP A 86 8.94 -21.12 -8.78
N ILE A 87 9.12 -20.26 -9.80
CA ILE A 87 8.38 -19.00 -9.91
C ILE A 87 7.07 -19.26 -10.65
N SER A 88 5.97 -18.79 -10.08
CA SER A 88 4.62 -18.92 -10.59
C SER A 88 4.42 -18.11 -11.87
N TRP A 89 3.68 -18.66 -12.85
CA TRP A 89 3.25 -17.87 -14.03
C TRP A 89 2.45 -16.63 -13.64
N SER A 90 1.63 -16.75 -12.59
CA SER A 90 0.87 -15.64 -11.99
C SER A 90 1.76 -14.47 -11.56
N SER A 91 2.96 -14.74 -11.02
CA SER A 91 3.91 -13.69 -10.63
C SER A 91 4.46 -12.93 -11.83
N LEU A 92 4.77 -13.63 -12.92
CA LEU A 92 5.27 -12.99 -14.14
C LEU A 92 4.20 -12.09 -14.76
N ILE A 93 2.95 -12.56 -14.82
CA ILE A 93 1.82 -11.76 -15.30
C ILE A 93 1.61 -10.54 -14.40
N LEU A 94 1.63 -10.73 -13.07
CA LEU A 94 1.46 -9.65 -12.11
C LEU A 94 2.58 -8.59 -12.24
N LEU A 95 3.82 -9.02 -12.48
CA LEU A 95 4.95 -8.12 -12.73
C LEU A 95 4.76 -7.30 -14.02
N LEU A 96 4.31 -7.95 -15.10
CA LEU A 96 4.04 -7.26 -16.37
C LEU A 96 2.95 -6.20 -16.21
N ILE A 97 1.83 -6.55 -15.56
CA ILE A 97 0.74 -5.61 -15.26
C ILE A 97 1.28 -4.41 -14.45
N TYR A 98 2.16 -4.66 -13.48
CA TYR A 98 2.74 -3.60 -12.67
C TYR A 98 3.62 -2.64 -13.49
N ILE A 99 4.51 -3.19 -14.32
CA ILE A 99 5.42 -2.40 -15.17
C ILE A 99 4.62 -1.56 -16.17
N ASP A 100 3.68 -2.18 -16.88
CA ASP A 100 2.80 -1.49 -17.84
C ASP A 100 1.95 -0.41 -17.15
N GLY A 101 1.46 -0.74 -15.96
CA GLY A 101 0.71 0.17 -15.10
C GLY A 101 1.51 1.41 -14.69
N ILE A 102 2.74 1.23 -14.20
CA ILE A 102 3.62 2.37 -13.86
C ILE A 102 3.87 3.23 -15.09
N TRP A 103 4.11 2.62 -16.25
CA TRP A 103 4.33 3.35 -17.47
C TRP A 103 3.12 4.23 -17.84
N LEU A 104 1.91 3.70 -17.67
CA LEU A 104 0.67 4.44 -17.85
C LEU A 104 0.51 5.59 -16.83
N VAL A 105 0.80 5.33 -15.55
CA VAL A 105 0.77 6.36 -14.49
C VAL A 105 1.74 7.49 -14.82
N LYS A 106 2.99 7.15 -15.16
CA LYS A 106 4.02 8.13 -15.50
C LYS A 106 3.62 8.99 -16.70
N ARG A 107 3.11 8.36 -17.77
CA ARG A 107 2.63 9.07 -18.95
C ARG A 107 1.47 10.02 -18.62
N ASN A 108 0.57 9.62 -17.73
CA ASN A 108 -0.53 10.47 -17.27
C ASN A 108 -0.02 11.67 -16.45
N GLU A 109 0.91 11.43 -15.52
CA GLU A 109 1.53 12.48 -14.70
C GLU A 109 2.31 13.50 -15.54
N GLU A 110 3.04 13.05 -16.56
CA GLU A 110 3.74 13.92 -17.50
C GLU A 110 2.76 14.78 -18.31
N ALA A 111 1.66 14.20 -18.81
CA ALA A 111 0.65 14.94 -19.55
C ALA A 111 -0.03 16.02 -18.69
N ILE A 112 -0.33 15.69 -17.43
CA ILE A 112 -0.93 16.63 -16.47
C ILE A 112 0.08 17.70 -16.06
N SER A 113 1.34 17.35 -15.82
CA SER A 113 2.41 18.29 -15.49
C SER A 113 2.65 19.29 -16.62
N LYS A 114 2.66 18.83 -17.88
CA LYS A 114 2.84 19.70 -19.06
C LYS A 114 1.70 20.71 -19.18
N LYS A 115 0.45 20.24 -19.03
CA LYS A 115 -0.75 21.10 -19.03
C LYS A 115 -0.74 22.12 -17.86
N ARG A 116 -0.15 21.73 -16.72
CA ARG A 116 0.01 22.58 -15.54
C ARG A 116 1.14 23.60 -15.67
N LEU A 117 2.23 23.25 -16.36
CA LEU A 117 3.35 24.16 -16.63
C LEU A 117 2.92 25.27 -17.60
N GLU A 118 2.11 24.91 -18.61
CA GLU A 118 1.47 25.87 -19.52
C GLU A 118 0.46 26.79 -18.80
N SER A 119 -0.16 26.32 -17.71
CA SER A 119 -1.11 27.13 -16.89
C SER A 119 -0.49 27.83 -15.67
N ARG A 120 0.75 27.52 -15.28
CA ARG A 120 1.43 28.07 -14.09
C ARG A 120 2.59 28.99 -14.48
N THR A 121 2.27 30.17 -14.99
CA THR A 121 3.19 31.31 -14.95
C THR A 121 3.20 32.02 -13.59
N LYS A 122 2.40 31.61 -12.58
CA LYS A 122 2.42 32.23 -11.25
C LYS A 122 2.09 31.26 -10.11
N LYS A 123 3.03 31.17 -9.17
CA LYS A 123 2.95 30.77 -7.75
C LYS A 123 2.45 29.36 -7.41
N ALA A 124 3.39 28.52 -7.02
CA ALA A 124 3.39 27.83 -5.73
C ALA A 124 4.76 27.16 -5.55
N GLU A 125 5.74 27.90 -5.03
CA GLU A 125 6.89 27.27 -4.39
C GLU A 125 6.38 26.55 -3.14
N VAL A 126 6.54 25.23 -3.11
CA VAL A 126 6.47 24.48 -1.87
C VAL A 126 7.57 25.07 -0.99
N LYS A 127 7.20 25.72 0.12
CA LYS A 127 8.15 26.07 1.18
C LYS A 127 8.65 24.76 1.79
N VAL A 128 9.62 24.13 1.13
CA VAL A 128 10.48 23.13 1.76
C VAL A 128 11.19 23.90 2.85
N SER A 129 10.93 23.55 4.12
CA SER A 129 11.54 24.23 5.27
C SER A 129 13.04 24.37 5.02
N ALA A 130 13.56 25.60 5.12
CA ALA A 130 14.99 25.92 4.99
C ALA A 130 15.88 24.95 5.80
N PHE A 131 15.35 24.45 6.92
CA PHE A 131 15.91 23.39 7.75
C PHE A 131 16.39 22.11 7.02
N LEU A 132 15.69 21.66 5.97
CA LEU A 132 16.11 20.46 5.19
C LEU A 132 17.14 20.80 4.11
N LEU A 133 17.15 22.05 3.62
CA LEU A 133 18.10 22.55 2.64
C LEU A 133 19.48 22.86 3.26
N GLU A 134 19.53 23.08 4.58
CA GLU A 134 20.76 23.33 5.34
C GLU A 134 21.56 22.05 5.67
N ARG A 135 20.93 20.87 5.58
CA ARG A 135 21.60 19.58 5.85
C ARG A 135 22.36 19.13 4.60
N PRO A 136 23.65 18.81 4.70
CA PRO A 136 24.37 18.30 3.55
C PRO A 136 23.82 16.92 3.14
N TRP A 137 23.71 16.69 1.83
CA TRP A 137 23.07 15.51 1.24
C TRP A 137 23.60 14.16 1.79
N TRP A 138 24.87 14.11 2.22
CA TRP A 138 25.46 12.91 2.81
C TRP A 138 24.87 12.56 4.17
N GLN A 139 24.44 13.54 4.99
CA GLN A 139 23.75 13.27 6.26
C GLN A 139 22.37 12.66 6.02
N LEU A 140 21.65 13.16 5.01
CA LEU A 140 20.37 12.60 4.59
C LEU A 140 20.56 11.18 4.05
N GLY A 141 21.58 10.97 3.21
CA GLY A 141 21.93 9.66 2.68
C GLY A 141 22.31 8.65 3.76
N LEU A 142 23.12 9.05 4.74
CA LEU A 142 23.47 8.20 5.90
C LEU A 142 22.23 7.85 6.73
N GLY A 143 21.36 8.82 7.01
CA GLY A 143 20.11 8.58 7.73
C GLY A 143 19.19 7.58 7.02
N MET A 144 19.01 7.74 5.71
CA MET A 144 18.22 6.81 4.89
C MET A 144 18.83 5.41 4.86
N THR A 145 20.15 5.32 4.74
CA THR A 145 20.87 4.03 4.72
C THR A 145 20.76 3.33 6.06
N ALA A 146 20.96 4.05 7.17
CA ALA A 146 20.83 3.50 8.51
C ALA A 146 19.41 2.99 8.79
N ALA A 147 18.38 3.74 8.38
CA ALA A 147 16.98 3.31 8.50
C ALA A 147 16.70 2.05 7.65
N ALA A 148 17.17 2.01 6.41
CA ALA A 148 17.01 0.84 5.53
C ALA A 148 17.68 -0.41 6.11
N LEU A 149 18.90 -0.27 6.66
CA LEU A 149 19.60 -1.37 7.33
C LEU A 149 18.86 -1.85 8.58
N ALA A 150 18.34 -0.92 9.40
CA ALA A 150 17.55 -1.27 10.58
C ALA A 150 16.30 -2.09 10.20
N ILE A 151 15.58 -1.68 9.15
CA ILE A 151 14.41 -2.41 8.62
C ILE A 151 14.82 -3.80 8.14
N PHE A 152 15.92 -3.90 7.37
CA PHE A 152 16.41 -5.16 6.84
C PHE A 152 16.78 -6.17 7.95
N ILE A 153 17.38 -5.70 9.04
CA ILE A 153 17.74 -6.52 10.20
C ILE A 153 16.49 -6.89 11.02
N ALA A 154 15.53 -5.96 11.17
CA ALA A 154 14.33 -6.17 11.96
C ALA A 154 13.34 -7.15 11.31
N ALA A 155 13.24 -7.17 9.97
CA ALA A 155 12.23 -7.95 9.27
C ALA A 155 12.29 -9.47 9.57
N PRO A 156 13.45 -10.16 9.50
CA PRO A 156 13.53 -11.59 9.86
C PRO A 156 13.13 -11.87 11.31
N LEU A 157 13.51 -10.97 12.24
CA LEU A 157 13.17 -11.08 13.66
C LEU A 157 11.65 -10.97 13.86
N MET A 158 11.03 -10.00 13.17
CA MET A 158 9.59 -9.77 13.21
C MET A 158 8.80 -10.97 12.64
N ILE A 159 9.17 -11.48 11.46
CA ILE A 159 8.52 -12.67 10.87
C ILE A 159 8.68 -13.89 11.76
N THR A 160 9.87 -14.11 12.31
CA THR A 160 10.13 -15.25 13.21
C THR A 160 9.31 -15.14 14.49
N ALA A 161 9.23 -13.95 15.08
CA ALA A 161 8.41 -13.70 16.26
C ALA A 161 6.92 -13.93 15.97
N ALA A 162 6.40 -13.36 14.88
CA ALA A 162 5.01 -13.53 14.47
C ALA A 162 4.65 -15.01 14.24
N ASN A 163 5.53 -15.77 13.57
CA ASN A 163 5.34 -17.20 13.39
C ASN A 163 5.30 -17.97 14.73
N LYS A 164 6.23 -17.69 15.64
CA LYS A 164 6.26 -18.32 16.97
C LYS A 164 5.00 -17.99 17.79
N ILE A 165 4.53 -16.75 17.74
CA ILE A 165 3.29 -16.34 18.44
C ILE A 165 2.08 -17.02 17.80
N SER A 166 2.03 -17.13 16.46
CA SER A 166 0.99 -17.88 15.75
C SER A 166 0.90 -19.33 16.23
N LEU A 167 2.03 -20.02 16.31
CA LEU A 167 2.09 -21.40 16.80
C LEU A 167 1.69 -21.52 18.28
N ALA A 168 2.12 -20.59 19.13
CA ALA A 168 1.83 -20.62 20.58
C ALA A 168 0.37 -20.26 20.92
N THR A 169 -0.26 -19.37 20.15
CA THR A 169 -1.63 -18.90 20.39
C THR A 169 -2.69 -19.70 19.63
N GLY A 170 -2.28 -20.48 18.61
CA GLY A 170 -3.19 -21.20 17.71
C GLY A 170 -3.92 -20.30 16.70
N LEU A 171 -3.66 -19.00 16.69
CA LEU A 171 -4.21 -18.08 15.69
C LEU A 171 -3.45 -18.22 14.37
N LYS A 172 -4.16 -18.03 13.25
CA LYS A 172 -3.63 -18.23 11.90
C LYS A 172 -2.54 -17.21 11.54
N GLU A 173 -1.54 -17.64 10.78
CA GLU A 173 -0.50 -16.77 10.20
C GLU A 173 -1.10 -15.56 9.49
N THR A 174 -2.16 -15.75 8.70
CA THR A 174 -2.80 -14.67 7.96
C THR A 174 -3.32 -13.55 8.86
N PHE A 175 -3.81 -13.88 10.05
CA PHE A 175 -4.27 -12.88 11.03
C PHE A 175 -3.11 -12.04 11.56
N PHE A 176 -2.01 -12.69 11.96
CA PHE A 176 -0.81 -11.97 12.42
C PHE A 176 -0.19 -11.11 11.32
N GLY A 177 -0.15 -11.61 10.09
CA GLY A 177 0.27 -10.86 8.92
C GLY A 177 -0.58 -9.62 8.70
N THR A 178 -1.90 -9.82 8.58
CA THR A 178 -2.84 -8.76 8.20
C THR A 178 -3.03 -7.69 9.27
N LEU A 179 -2.91 -8.05 10.55
CA LEU A 179 -3.13 -7.12 11.65
C LEU A 179 -1.83 -6.55 12.20
N LEU A 180 -0.93 -7.40 12.71
CA LEU A 180 0.23 -6.93 13.46
C LEU A 180 1.37 -6.50 12.56
N ILE A 181 1.75 -7.35 11.59
CA ILE A 181 2.86 -7.05 10.70
C ILE A 181 2.48 -5.85 9.82
N ALA A 182 1.33 -5.91 9.17
CA ALA A 182 0.79 -4.84 8.34
C ALA A 182 0.71 -3.49 9.06
N PHE A 183 0.31 -3.47 10.33
CA PHE A 183 0.27 -2.23 11.12
C PHE A 183 1.65 -1.61 11.27
N VAL A 184 2.66 -2.43 11.60
CA VAL A 184 4.04 -2.00 11.81
C VAL A 184 4.68 -1.57 10.49
N THR A 185 4.47 -2.33 9.41
CA THR A 185 5.02 -2.05 8.09
C THR A 185 4.39 -0.81 7.46
N SER A 186 3.15 -0.44 7.81
CA SER A 186 2.46 0.78 7.35
C SER A 186 2.80 2.06 8.16
N LEU A 187 3.63 1.98 9.20
CA LEU A 187 4.04 3.17 9.97
C LEU A 187 4.85 4.20 9.16
N PRO A 188 5.77 3.82 8.24
CA PRO A 188 6.45 4.76 7.37
C PRO A 188 5.47 5.52 6.46
N GLU A 189 4.47 4.83 5.89
CA GLU A 189 3.39 5.42 5.09
C GLU A 189 2.60 6.44 5.91
N LEU A 190 2.26 6.12 7.16
CA LEU A 190 1.61 7.05 8.08
C LEU A 190 2.49 8.29 8.33
N ALA A 191 3.78 8.09 8.60
CA ALA A 191 4.72 9.18 8.88
C ALA A 191 4.87 10.14 7.68
N VAL A 192 5.02 9.60 6.46
CA VAL A 192 5.07 10.39 5.23
C VAL A 192 3.74 11.10 4.99
N SER A 193 2.62 10.42 5.15
CA SER A 193 1.29 10.99 4.91
C SER A 193 0.96 12.14 5.87
N VAL A 194 1.22 11.97 7.17
CA VAL A 194 1.06 13.03 8.17
C VAL A 194 1.95 14.24 7.85
N THR A 195 3.20 14.00 7.45
CA THR A 195 4.14 15.06 7.09
C THR A 195 3.67 15.82 5.85
N ALA A 196 3.27 15.10 4.80
CA ALA A 196 2.78 15.67 3.56
C ALA A 196 1.51 16.51 3.76
N VAL A 197 0.55 16.02 4.58
CA VAL A 197 -0.64 16.79 4.94
C VAL A 197 -0.28 18.08 5.69
N ARG A 198 0.66 18.04 6.65
CA ARG A 198 1.12 19.24 7.37
C ARG A 198 1.75 20.27 6.44
N LEU A 199 2.40 19.83 5.37
CA LEU A 199 2.98 20.66 4.32
C LEU A 199 1.96 21.10 3.26
N GLY A 200 0.71 20.66 3.33
CA GLY A 200 -0.33 20.93 2.32
C GLY A 200 -0.11 20.19 1.00
N ALA A 201 0.75 19.17 0.98
CA ALA A 201 1.08 18.36 -0.19
C ALA A 201 0.11 17.16 -0.31
N PHE A 202 -1.19 17.43 -0.51
CA PHE A 202 -2.23 16.40 -0.54
C PHE A 202 -2.09 15.42 -1.72
N ASP A 203 -1.65 15.90 -2.89
CA ASP A 203 -1.31 15.06 -4.05
C ASP A 203 -0.28 13.96 -3.66
N LEU A 204 0.73 14.32 -2.86
CA LEU A 204 1.76 13.38 -2.41
C LEU A 204 1.17 12.29 -1.49
N VAL A 205 0.19 12.62 -0.65
CA VAL A 205 -0.46 11.65 0.25
C VAL A 205 -1.21 10.60 -0.56
N VAL A 206 -2.06 11.05 -1.49
CA VAL A 206 -2.89 10.16 -2.31
C VAL A 206 -2.03 9.33 -3.26
N GLY A 207 -1.06 9.97 -3.92
CA GLY A 207 -0.09 9.29 -4.78
C GLY A 207 0.72 8.23 -4.02
N ASN A 208 1.16 8.53 -2.80
CA ASN A 208 1.88 7.57 -1.96
C ASN A 208 0.99 6.37 -1.59
N ILE A 209 -0.24 6.60 -1.12
CA ILE A 209 -1.14 5.53 -0.66
C ILE A 209 -1.55 4.59 -1.81
N PHE A 210 -1.98 5.13 -2.96
CA PHE A 210 -2.34 4.29 -4.11
C PHE A 210 -1.10 3.62 -4.74
N GLY A 211 0.02 4.35 -4.82
CA GLY A 211 1.28 3.80 -5.28
C GLY A 211 1.75 2.62 -4.43
N SER A 212 1.78 2.80 -3.10
CA SER A 212 2.14 1.74 -2.15
C SER A 212 1.21 0.53 -2.26
N ASN A 213 -0.10 0.72 -2.39
CA ASN A 213 -1.03 -0.41 -2.55
C ASN A 213 -0.77 -1.22 -3.84
N SER A 214 -0.49 -0.54 -4.96
CA SER A 214 -0.12 -1.24 -6.20
C SER A 214 1.24 -1.96 -6.08
N PHE A 215 2.22 -1.35 -5.41
CA PHE A 215 3.53 -1.93 -5.18
C PHE A 215 3.48 -3.12 -4.21
N ASN A 216 2.66 -3.07 -3.16
CA ASN A 216 2.47 -4.17 -2.23
C ASN A 216 1.98 -5.44 -2.94
N MET A 217 1.09 -5.30 -3.92
CA MET A 217 0.68 -6.44 -4.74
C MET A 217 1.83 -6.93 -5.64
N ALA A 218 2.61 -6.02 -6.24
CA ALA A 218 3.80 -6.39 -7.00
C ALA A 218 4.86 -7.12 -6.14
N THR A 219 4.94 -6.81 -4.84
CA THR A 219 5.84 -7.47 -3.89
C THR A 219 5.52 -8.96 -3.69
N LEU A 220 4.31 -9.44 -4.05
CA LEU A 220 4.04 -10.88 -4.13
C LEU A 220 5.01 -11.60 -5.08
N VAL A 221 5.49 -10.92 -6.13
CA VAL A 221 6.53 -11.47 -7.03
C VAL A 221 7.83 -11.72 -6.28
N VAL A 222 8.21 -10.81 -5.38
CA VAL A 222 9.41 -10.98 -4.54
C VAL A 222 9.22 -12.12 -3.55
N LEU A 223 8.04 -12.22 -2.93
CA LEU A 223 7.70 -13.36 -2.07
C LEU A 223 7.84 -14.70 -2.83
N ASP A 224 7.35 -14.76 -4.06
CA ASP A 224 7.41 -15.96 -4.92
C ASP A 224 8.84 -16.31 -5.34
N ILE A 225 9.67 -15.33 -5.68
CA ILE A 225 11.09 -15.54 -6.00
C ILE A 225 11.84 -16.19 -4.83
N PHE A 226 11.55 -15.76 -3.60
CA PHE A 226 12.23 -16.26 -2.40
C PHE A 226 11.57 -17.51 -1.79
N TYR A 227 10.35 -17.84 -2.18
CA TYR A 227 9.67 -19.07 -1.79
C TYR A 227 9.99 -20.19 -2.78
N THR A 228 11.02 -20.98 -2.49
CA THR A 228 11.53 -22.00 -3.45
C THR A 228 10.81 -23.35 -3.35
N LYS A 229 9.66 -23.43 -2.67
CA LYS A 229 8.93 -24.70 -2.40
C LYS A 229 7.75 -24.92 -3.36
N GLY A 230 7.58 -24.08 -4.37
CA GLY A 230 6.49 -24.16 -5.35
C GLY A 230 5.80 -22.81 -5.55
N SER A 231 4.63 -22.80 -6.17
CA SER A 231 3.85 -21.57 -6.39
C SER A 231 3.31 -21.00 -5.08
N ILE A 232 3.59 -19.73 -4.78
CA ILE A 232 2.97 -19.07 -3.60
C ILE A 232 1.46 -18.99 -3.72
N PHE A 233 0.92 -18.86 -4.94
CA PHE A 233 -0.51 -18.70 -5.17
C PHE A 233 -1.30 -19.99 -4.89
N ALA A 234 -0.63 -21.15 -4.89
CA ALA A 234 -1.24 -22.42 -4.49
C ALA A 234 -1.32 -22.58 -2.95
N VAL A 235 -0.45 -21.89 -2.21
CA VAL A 235 -0.24 -22.05 -0.75
C VAL A 235 -0.83 -20.90 0.07
N ILE A 236 -0.91 -19.70 -0.50
CA ILE A 236 -1.53 -18.54 0.13
C ILE A 236 -3.03 -18.82 0.38
N SER A 237 -3.47 -18.49 1.59
CA SER A 237 -4.84 -18.70 2.05
C SER A 237 -5.82 -17.81 1.26
N PRO A 238 -6.98 -18.36 0.81
CA PRO A 238 -8.02 -17.59 0.12
C PRO A 238 -8.57 -16.40 0.91
N ILE A 239 -8.41 -16.39 2.24
CA ILE A 239 -8.83 -15.25 3.06
C ILE A 239 -8.13 -13.95 2.64
N ASN A 240 -6.89 -14.03 2.12
CA ASN A 240 -6.18 -12.87 1.59
C ASN A 240 -6.85 -12.29 0.34
N ALA A 241 -7.50 -13.12 -0.49
CA ALA A 241 -8.28 -12.64 -1.62
C ALA A 241 -9.53 -11.88 -1.16
N ILE A 242 -10.16 -12.31 -0.06
CA ILE A 242 -11.27 -11.58 0.57
C ILE A 242 -10.80 -10.22 1.07
N THR A 243 -9.65 -10.16 1.74
CA THR A 243 -8.99 -8.89 2.12
C THR A 243 -8.75 -8.00 0.88
N GLY A 244 -8.31 -8.59 -0.23
CA GLY A 244 -8.17 -7.91 -1.52
C GLY A 244 -9.47 -7.31 -2.05
N LEU A 245 -10.61 -8.00 -1.90
CA LEU A 245 -11.91 -7.45 -2.30
C LEU A 245 -12.29 -6.21 -1.48
N PHE A 246 -11.98 -6.19 -0.18
CA PHE A 246 -12.18 -4.98 0.64
C PHE A 246 -11.29 -3.84 0.18
N ILE A 247 -10.01 -4.09 -0.15
CA ILE A 247 -9.11 -3.08 -0.70
C ILE A 247 -9.67 -2.50 -2.00
N ILE A 248 -10.18 -3.35 -2.90
CA ILE A 248 -10.79 -2.91 -4.17
C ILE A 248 -12.02 -2.03 -3.90
N LEU A 249 -12.91 -2.47 -3.01
CA LEU A 249 -14.12 -1.72 -2.65
C LEU A 249 -13.77 -0.35 -2.05
N ILE A 250 -12.88 -0.33 -1.07
CA ILE A 250 -12.47 0.88 -0.37
C ILE A 250 -11.72 1.84 -1.31
N THR A 251 -10.81 1.31 -2.15
CA THR A 251 -10.10 2.13 -3.15
C THR A 251 -11.07 2.73 -4.16
N THR A 252 -12.09 1.96 -4.57
CA THR A 252 -13.14 2.46 -5.47
C THR A 252 -13.93 3.60 -4.82
N LEU A 253 -14.32 3.47 -3.55
CA LEU A 253 -14.98 4.54 -2.79
C LEU A 253 -14.10 5.79 -2.68
N ALA A 254 -12.80 5.62 -2.38
CA ALA A 254 -11.85 6.72 -2.33
C ALA A 254 -11.71 7.44 -3.68
N LEU A 255 -11.67 6.69 -4.79
CA LEU A 255 -11.65 7.24 -6.15
C LEU A 255 -12.96 7.94 -6.52
N MET A 256 -14.12 7.42 -6.11
CA MET A 256 -15.39 8.11 -6.28
C MET A 256 -15.39 9.45 -5.55
N GLY A 257 -14.86 9.50 -4.32
CA GLY A 257 -14.69 10.75 -3.57
C GLY A 257 -13.80 11.77 -4.29
N LEU A 258 -12.75 11.30 -4.96
CA LEU A 258 -11.85 12.12 -5.78
C LEU A 258 -12.51 12.64 -7.07
N VAL A 259 -13.32 11.82 -7.74
CA VAL A 259 -13.95 12.16 -9.03
C VAL A 259 -15.20 13.03 -8.83
N PHE A 260 -16.14 12.61 -7.99
CA PHE A 260 -17.50 13.14 -7.99
C PHE A 260 -17.69 14.46 -7.25
N HIS A 261 -16.67 15.01 -6.58
CA HIS A 261 -16.66 16.37 -5.99
C HIS A 261 -17.92 16.81 -5.23
N SER A 262 -18.76 15.89 -4.72
CA SER A 262 -20.16 16.16 -4.39
C SER A 262 -20.32 17.39 -3.47
N GLU A 263 -21.10 18.37 -3.92
CA GLU A 263 -21.21 19.71 -3.32
C GLU A 263 -22.03 19.74 -2.03
N LYS A 264 -22.90 18.75 -1.79
CA LYS A 264 -23.80 18.73 -0.64
C LYS A 264 -23.18 17.98 0.55
N ARG A 265 -22.43 18.72 1.38
CA ARG A 265 -21.95 18.26 2.68
C ARG A 265 -23.05 18.45 3.74
N TYR A 266 -23.60 17.35 4.24
CA TYR A 266 -24.37 17.37 5.49
C TYR A 266 -23.39 17.29 6.69
N LEU A 267 -23.76 17.94 7.80
CA LEU A 267 -22.99 18.23 9.02
C LEU A 267 -21.82 17.27 9.39
N PHE A 268 -20.68 17.88 9.74
CA PHE A 268 -19.62 17.42 10.65
C PHE A 268 -18.90 16.07 10.42
N VAL A 269 -19.39 15.19 9.54
CA VAL A 269 -18.80 13.87 9.27
C VAL A 269 -18.79 13.62 7.76
N GLU A 270 -17.63 13.31 7.18
CA GLU A 270 -17.54 12.83 5.79
C GLU A 270 -18.07 11.37 5.77
N PRO A 271 -19.27 11.10 5.23
CA PRO A 271 -19.86 9.76 5.28
C PRO A 271 -18.97 8.72 4.60
N ASP A 272 -18.26 9.14 3.56
CA ASP A 272 -17.35 8.31 2.78
C ASP A 272 -16.13 7.88 3.61
N ALA A 273 -15.51 8.79 4.38
CA ALA A 273 -14.36 8.46 5.23
C ALA A 273 -14.72 7.54 6.40
N VAL A 274 -15.87 7.77 7.03
CA VAL A 274 -16.36 6.88 8.11
C VAL A 274 -16.74 5.51 7.56
N LEU A 275 -17.39 5.45 6.40
CA LEU A 275 -17.68 4.18 5.73
C LEU A 275 -16.40 3.41 5.39
N ILE A 276 -15.36 4.08 4.89
CA ILE A 276 -14.05 3.47 4.64
C ILE A 276 -13.48 2.87 5.94
N LEU A 277 -13.49 3.61 7.05
CA LEU A 277 -12.98 3.10 8.34
C LEU A 277 -13.78 1.90 8.86
N ILE A 278 -15.11 1.92 8.70
CA ILE A 278 -15.98 0.78 9.04
C ILE A 278 -15.62 -0.44 8.20
N LEU A 279 -15.44 -0.27 6.89
CA LEU A 279 -15.05 -1.35 5.99
C LEU A 279 -13.66 -1.90 6.31
N CYS A 280 -12.70 -1.04 6.68
CA CYS A 280 -11.38 -1.48 7.17
C CYS A 280 -11.51 -2.33 8.43
N GLY A 281 -12.30 -1.89 9.41
CA GLY A 281 -12.56 -2.64 10.64
C GLY A 281 -13.26 -3.97 10.39
N LEU A 282 -14.23 -4.01 9.47
CA LEU A 282 -14.95 -5.22 9.09
C LEU A 282 -14.02 -6.22 8.38
N ALA A 283 -13.13 -5.75 7.51
CA ALA A 283 -12.14 -6.60 6.86
C ALA A 283 -11.19 -7.24 7.89
N MET A 284 -10.68 -6.47 8.85
CA MET A 284 -9.82 -6.99 9.94
C MET A 284 -10.57 -8.00 10.82
N PHE A 285 -11.84 -7.72 11.13
CA PHE A 285 -12.69 -8.62 11.91
C PHE A 285 -12.92 -9.96 11.19
N LEU A 286 -13.14 -9.95 9.87
CA LEU A 286 -13.32 -11.18 9.10
C LEU A 286 -12.05 -12.04 9.09
N VAL A 287 -10.87 -11.42 8.95
CA VAL A 287 -9.58 -12.13 9.00
C VAL A 287 -9.29 -12.70 10.39
N TRP A 288 -9.79 -12.06 11.46
CA TRP A 288 -9.71 -12.64 12.81
C TRP A 288 -10.63 -13.85 12.98
N ARG A 289 -11.83 -13.79 12.38
CA ARG A 289 -12.87 -14.81 12.55
C ARG A 289 -12.62 -16.08 11.73
N PHE A 290 -11.94 -15.97 10.59
CA PHE A 290 -11.76 -17.03 9.59
C PHE A 290 -10.29 -17.30 9.28
#